data_AF-A0A6P0S7V2-F1
#
_entry.id   AF-A0A6P0S7V2-F1
#
_cell.length_a   1.000
_cell.length_b   1.000
_cell.length_c   1.000
_cell.angle_alpha   90.00
_cell.angle_beta   90.00
_cell.angle_gamma   90.00
#
_symmetry.space_group_name_H-M   'P 1'
#
loop_
_entity.id
_entity.type
_entity.pdbx_description
1 polymer ?
#
loop_
_entity_poly.entity_id
_entity_poly.type
_entity_poly.pdbx_seq_one_letter_code
_entity_poly.pdbx_strand_id
1 'polypeptide(L)'
;MPARDTYHNTVKQALIKDGWTITDDPLHLKWGRKDMYIDLGASQLLTAQKEEHKIAVEVKTFSGRSEMDDLEKALGQYVLYFDVLAELQPKRLLYLALPVWAYESLFEEPLGQLLLKNKRLRLIVFEPMQESIEQWIPSV
;
A
#
# COMPACT_ATOMS: atom_id res chain seq x y z
N MET A 1 -4.83 18.55 -3.05
CA MET A 1 -4.65 17.11 -2.76
C MET A 1 -5.14 16.33 -3.96
N PRO A 2 -4.46 15.24 -4.36
CA PRO A 2 -4.95 14.37 -5.43
C PRO A 2 -6.34 13.80 -5.09
N ALA A 3 -7.09 13.41 -6.12
CA ALA A 3 -8.36 12.72 -5.92
C ALA A 3 -8.12 11.37 -5.24
N ARG A 4 -8.92 11.05 -4.22
CA ARG A 4 -8.83 9.78 -3.50
C ARG A 4 -9.31 8.63 -4.38
N ASP A 5 -8.65 7.48 -4.27
CA ASP A 5 -9.14 6.22 -4.80
C ASP A 5 -10.47 5.84 -4.11
N THR A 6 -11.39 5.20 -4.83
CA THR A 6 -12.70 4.83 -4.27
C THR A 6 -12.61 3.92 -3.06
N TYR A 7 -11.53 3.12 -2.95
CA TYR A 7 -11.29 2.24 -1.82
C TYR A 7 -10.46 2.87 -0.70
N HIS A 8 -10.13 4.16 -0.77
CA HIS A 8 -9.35 4.85 0.27
C HIS A 8 -9.93 4.64 1.67
N ASN A 9 -11.22 4.91 1.83
CA ASN A 9 -11.89 4.76 3.13
C ASN A 9 -12.01 3.29 3.54
N THR A 10 -12.24 2.39 2.60
CA THR A 10 -12.29 0.95 2.82
C THR A 10 -10.98 0.43 3.39
N VAL A 11 -9.84 0.76 2.77
CA VAL A 11 -8.51 0.37 3.27
C VAL A 11 -8.22 0.98 4.63
N LYS A 12 -8.60 2.25 4.84
CA LYS A 12 -8.47 2.92 6.14
C LYS A 12 -9.22 2.17 7.25
N GLN A 13 -10.47 1.76 7.01
CA GLN A 13 -11.23 0.99 7.98
C GLN A 13 -10.64 -0.41 8.20
N ALA A 14 -10.17 -1.07 7.14
CA ALA A 14 -9.52 -2.36 7.22
C ALA A 14 -8.26 -2.33 8.11
N LEU A 15 -7.40 -1.32 7.94
CA LEU A 15 -6.24 -1.09 8.79
C LEU A 15 -6.64 -0.88 10.26
N ILE A 16 -7.67 -0.07 10.52
CA ILE A 16 -8.15 0.18 11.88
C ILE A 16 -8.69 -1.10 12.53
N LYS A 17 -9.46 -1.91 11.80
CA LYS A 17 -9.96 -3.21 12.28
C LYS A 17 -8.82 -4.20 12.56
N ASP A 18 -7.75 -4.14 11.78
CA ASP A 18 -6.52 -4.93 11.96
C ASP A 18 -5.58 -4.35 13.05
N GLY A 19 -6.06 -3.35 13.81
CA GLY A 19 -5.34 -2.80 14.97
C GLY A 19 -4.26 -1.78 14.63
N TRP A 20 -4.26 -1.21 13.43
CA TRP A 20 -3.39 -0.10 13.05
C TRP A 20 -3.98 1.26 13.42
N THR A 21 -3.12 2.18 13.85
CA THR A 21 -3.48 3.58 14.07
C THR A 21 -3.09 4.39 12.85
N ILE A 22 -4.04 5.10 12.24
CA ILE A 22 -3.76 6.01 11.13
C ILE A 22 -3.03 7.26 11.66
N THR A 23 -1.85 7.54 11.13
CA THR A 23 -1.02 8.69 11.51
C THR A 23 -1.17 9.85 10.54
N ASP A 24 -1.38 9.55 9.25
CA ASP A 24 -1.43 10.53 8.16
C ASP A 24 -2.46 10.11 7.10
N ASP A 25 -3.22 11.06 6.56
CA ASP A 25 -4.25 10.85 5.52
C ASP A 25 -4.46 12.18 4.74
N PRO A 26 -3.65 12.49 3.71
CA PRO A 26 -2.54 11.69 3.16
C PRO A 26 -1.21 11.86 3.91
N LEU A 27 -0.30 10.90 3.74
CA LEU A 27 1.11 11.00 4.14
C LEU A 27 1.86 11.90 3.15
N HIS A 28 2.29 13.07 3.62
CA HIS A 28 3.04 14.03 2.80
C HIS A 28 4.54 13.75 2.84
N LEU A 29 5.14 13.57 1.66
CA LEU A 29 6.58 13.45 1.47
C LEU A 29 7.09 14.65 0.67
N LYS A 30 8.17 15.28 1.14
CA LYS A 30 8.80 16.41 0.47
C LYS A 30 10.25 16.08 0.11
N TRP A 31 10.57 16.10 -1.18
CA TRP A 31 11.92 15.88 -1.69
C TRP A 31 12.37 17.06 -2.56
N GLY A 32 13.31 17.86 -2.04
CA GLY A 32 13.71 19.12 -2.66
C GLY A 32 12.52 20.08 -2.82
N ARG A 33 12.15 20.37 -4.07
CA ARG A 33 11.01 21.24 -4.44
C ARG A 33 9.75 20.47 -4.84
N LYS A 34 9.75 19.14 -4.70
CA LYS A 34 8.65 18.27 -5.11
C LYS A 34 7.90 17.75 -3.89
N ASP A 35 6.59 17.86 -3.94
CA ASP A 35 5.66 17.30 -2.97
C ASP A 35 5.04 16.03 -3.55
N MET A 36 4.98 14.99 -2.73
CA MET A 36 4.36 13.70 -3.03
C MET A 36 3.41 13.35 -1.88
N TYR A 37 2.36 12.61 -2.22
CA TYR A 37 1.33 12.22 -1.27
C TYR A 37 1.06 10.74 -1.46
N ILE A 38 1.30 9.97 -0.39
CA ILE A 38 0.89 8.58 -0.27
C ILE A 38 -0.46 8.58 0.45
N ASP A 39 -1.39 7.73 0.03
CA ASP A 39 -2.77 7.77 0.51
C ASP A 39 -2.88 7.71 2.04
N LEU A 40 -2.13 6.81 2.70
CA LEU A 40 -2.19 6.66 4.16
C LEU A 40 -0.80 6.46 4.78
N GLY A 41 -0.63 7.00 5.98
CA GLY A 41 0.39 6.61 6.94
C GLY A 41 -0.27 5.93 8.14
N ALA A 42 0.29 4.82 8.61
CA ALA A 42 -0.20 4.13 9.80
C ALA A 42 0.93 3.58 10.67
N SER A 43 0.63 3.30 11.93
CA SER A 43 1.53 2.61 12.86
C SER A 43 0.82 1.63 13.78
N GLN A 44 1.57 0.64 14.27
CA GLN A 44 1.11 -0.36 15.22
C GLN A 44 2.19 -0.61 16.27
N LEU A 45 1.79 -0.68 17.55
CA LEU A 45 2.69 -0.96 18.65
C LEU A 45 2.76 -2.47 18.91
N LEU A 46 3.95 -3.05 18.81
CA LEU A 46 4.20 -4.42 19.27
C LEU A 46 4.47 -4.41 20.77
N THR A 47 3.44 -4.75 21.55
CA THR A 47 3.50 -4.76 23.02
C THR A 47 4.59 -5.65 23.59
N ALA A 48 4.94 -6.75 22.91
CA ALA A 48 5.99 -7.66 23.34
C ALA A 48 7.42 -7.06 23.25
N GLN A 49 7.66 -6.12 22.31
CA GLN A 49 9.00 -5.59 22.03
C GLN A 49 9.13 -4.08 22.28
N LYS A 50 8.01 -3.37 22.58
CA LYS A 50 7.94 -1.90 22.63
C LYS A 50 8.47 -1.22 21.36
N GLU A 51 8.40 -1.92 20.23
CA GLU A 51 8.75 -1.37 18.93
C GLU A 51 7.49 -0.92 18.19
N GLU A 52 7.58 0.23 17.54
CA GLU A 52 6.52 0.80 16.71
C GLU A 52 6.80 0.46 15.25
N HIS A 53 5.91 -0.32 14.64
CA HIS A 53 5.92 -0.58 13.21
C HIS A 53 5.22 0.56 12.48
N LYS A 54 5.85 1.09 11.43
CA LYS A 54 5.29 2.17 10.60
C LYS A 54 5.14 1.69 9.18
N ILE A 55 3.99 1.99 8.58
CA ILE A 55 3.72 1.71 7.18
C ILE A 55 3.23 2.97 6.45
N ALA A 56 3.52 3.03 5.17
CA ALA A 56 2.86 3.89 4.20
C ALA A 56 2.05 2.98 3.27
N VAL A 57 0.82 3.37 2.93
CA VAL A 57 -0.07 2.54 2.12
C VAL A 57 -0.58 3.38 0.95
N GLU A 58 -0.26 2.92 -0.26
CA GLU A 58 -0.82 3.45 -1.50
C GLU A 58 -1.96 2.55 -1.96
N VAL A 59 -3.14 3.12 -2.24
CA VAL A 59 -4.34 2.38 -2.61
C VAL A 59 -4.48 2.34 -4.13
N LYS A 60 -4.86 1.16 -4.66
CA LYS A 60 -5.17 0.98 -6.08
C LYS A 60 -6.45 0.17 -6.27
N THR A 61 -7.37 0.73 -7.04
CA THR A 61 -8.60 0.10 -7.51
C THR A 61 -8.42 -0.93 -8.60
N PHE A 62 -7.45 -0.79 -9.51
CA PHE A 62 -7.32 -1.60 -10.74
C PHE A 62 -8.60 -1.65 -11.61
N SER A 63 -9.44 -0.61 -11.54
CA SER A 63 -10.71 -0.51 -12.27
C SER A 63 -10.59 0.20 -13.62
N GLY A 64 -9.36 0.42 -14.10
CA GLY A 64 -9.07 1.02 -15.39
C GLY A 64 -9.49 0.14 -16.56
N ARG A 65 -9.24 0.64 -17.77
CA ARG A 65 -9.58 -0.10 -19.01
C ARG A 65 -8.65 -1.28 -19.28
N SER A 66 -7.50 -1.34 -18.60
CA SER A 66 -6.49 -2.39 -18.75
C SER A 66 -5.75 -2.55 -17.43
N GLU A 67 -5.83 -3.74 -16.85
CA GLU A 67 -5.12 -4.07 -15.60
C GLU A 67 -3.60 -3.97 -15.77
N MET A 68 -3.09 -4.22 -16.97
CA MET A 68 -1.66 -4.08 -17.29
C MET A 68 -1.19 -2.62 -17.26
N ASP A 69 -1.95 -1.70 -17.87
CA ASP A 69 -1.66 -0.26 -17.83
C ASP A 69 -1.74 0.28 -16.39
N ASP A 70 -2.72 -0.19 -15.61
CA ASP A 70 -2.85 0.15 -14.19
C ASP A 70 -1.67 -0.38 -13.38
N LEU A 71 -1.22 -1.61 -13.65
CA LEU A 71 -0.07 -2.22 -12.99
C LEU A 71 1.25 -1.49 -13.32
N GLU A 72 1.48 -1.13 -14.59
CA GLU A 72 2.67 -0.37 -15.00
C GLU A 72 2.74 0.99 -14.29
N LYS A 73 1.61 1.70 -14.20
CA LYS A 73 1.51 2.97 -13.46
C LYS A 73 1.73 2.79 -11.96
N ALA A 74 1.10 1.78 -11.37
CA ALA A 74 1.25 1.47 -9.96
C ALA A 74 2.70 1.12 -9.62
N LEU A 75 3.38 0.33 -10.46
CA LEU A 75 4.80 0.00 -10.31
C LEU A 75 5.69 1.25 -10.38
N GLY A 76 5.47 2.11 -11.38
CA GLY A 76 6.24 3.35 -11.51
C GLY A 76 6.08 4.27 -10.29
N GLN A 77 4.85 4.44 -9.82
CA GLN A 77 4.56 5.23 -8.63
C GLN A 77 5.16 4.60 -7.36
N TYR A 78 5.01 3.28 -7.19
CA TYR A 78 5.53 2.55 -6.04
C TYR A 78 7.05 2.68 -5.94
N VAL A 79 7.79 2.51 -7.04
CA VAL A 79 9.26 2.65 -7.05
C VAL A 79 9.68 4.05 -6.65
N LEU A 80 9.05 5.09 -7.22
CA LEU A 80 9.35 6.48 -6.88
C LEU A 80 9.12 6.78 -5.39
N TYR A 81 7.99 6.34 -4.85
CA TYR A 81 7.65 6.55 -3.45
C TYR A 81 8.54 5.73 -2.51
N PHE A 82 8.88 4.50 -2.90
CA PHE A 82 9.77 3.63 -2.14
C PHE A 82 11.14 4.27 -1.95
N ASP A 83 11.76 4.76 -3.03
CA ASP A 83 13.10 5.35 -2.98
C ASP A 83 13.12 6.61 -2.10
N VAL A 84 12.12 7.49 -2.24
CA VAL A 84 12.05 8.70 -1.42
C VAL A 84 11.75 8.38 0.05
N LEU A 85 10.86 7.41 0.30
CA LEU A 85 10.51 7.02 1.66
C LEU A 85 11.71 6.36 2.37
N ALA A 86 12.53 5.60 1.65
CA ALA A 86 13.76 5.00 2.19
C ALA A 86 14.76 6.06 2.68
N GLU A 87 14.85 7.20 1.99
CA GLU A 87 15.72 8.31 2.39
C GLU A 87 15.14 9.13 3.55
N LEU A 88 13.84 9.43 3.52
CA LEU A 88 13.21 10.32 4.50
C LEU A 88 12.79 9.60 5.79
N GLN A 89 12.30 8.37 5.69
CA GLN A 89 11.73 7.58 6.77
C GLN A 89 12.12 6.10 6.62
N PRO A 90 13.41 5.73 6.78
CA PRO A 90 13.94 4.40 6.45
C PRO A 90 13.30 3.22 7.21
N LYS A 91 12.62 3.50 8.33
CA LYS A 91 11.90 2.49 9.13
C LYS A 91 10.43 2.31 8.72
N ARG A 92 9.89 3.13 7.82
CA ARG A 92 8.50 3.04 7.34
C ARG A 92 8.45 2.18 6.09
N LEU A 93 7.69 1.09 6.12
CA LEU A 93 7.54 0.18 4.98
C LEU A 93 6.41 0.66 4.05
N LEU A 94 6.66 0.68 2.74
CA LEU A 94 5.64 1.00 1.74
C LEU A 94 4.89 -0.25 1.29
N TYR A 95 3.57 -0.21 1.34
CA TYR A 95 2.66 -1.24 0.84
C TYR A 95 1.76 -0.69 -0.26
N LEU A 96 1.45 -1.54 -1.24
CA LEU A 96 0.40 -1.32 -2.22
C LEU A 96 -0.86 -2.08 -1.75
N ALA A 97 -1.94 -1.38 -1.47
CA ALA A 97 -3.22 -1.98 -1.12
C ALA A 97 -4.09 -2.15 -2.36
N LEU A 98 -4.57 -3.37 -2.58
CA LEU A 98 -5.44 -3.72 -3.70
C LEU A 98 -6.55 -4.68 -3.28
N PRO A 99 -7.72 -4.65 -3.94
CA PRO A 99 -8.82 -5.54 -3.59
C PRO A 99 -8.50 -6.99 -3.99
N VAL A 100 -9.13 -7.95 -3.29
CA VAL A 100 -8.91 -9.39 -3.49
C VAL A 100 -9.04 -9.84 -4.95
N TRP A 101 -10.05 -9.34 -5.67
CA TRP A 101 -10.25 -9.70 -7.08
C TRP A 101 -9.10 -9.23 -7.99
N ALA A 102 -8.47 -8.09 -7.69
CA ALA A 102 -7.33 -7.59 -8.45
C ALA A 102 -6.07 -8.40 -8.14
N TYR A 103 -5.96 -8.90 -6.90
CA TYR A 103 -4.89 -9.81 -6.51
C TYR A 103 -5.01 -11.15 -7.24
N GLU A 104 -6.21 -11.73 -7.25
CA GLU A 104 -6.48 -12.98 -7.97
C GLU A 104 -6.18 -12.83 -9.47
N SER A 105 -6.65 -11.76 -10.11
CA SER A 105 -6.45 -11.52 -11.54
C SER A 105 -4.98 -11.29 -11.95
N LEU A 106 -4.22 -10.51 -11.18
CA LEU A 106 -2.87 -10.08 -11.57
C LEU A 106 -1.74 -10.88 -10.92
N PHE A 107 -1.94 -11.30 -9.67
CA PHE A 107 -0.88 -11.82 -8.82
C PHE A 107 -0.95 -13.32 -8.62
N GLU A 108 -2.04 -14.01 -8.98
CA GLU A 108 -2.02 -15.47 -9.17
C GLU A 108 -1.45 -15.87 -10.54
N GLU A 109 -1.41 -14.93 -11.49
CA GLU A 109 -0.78 -15.11 -12.79
C GLU A 109 0.76 -15.11 -12.72
N PRO A 110 1.47 -15.77 -13.67
CA PRO A 110 2.92 -15.86 -13.68
C PRO A 110 3.65 -14.50 -13.62
N LEU A 111 3.07 -13.45 -14.19
CA LEU A 111 3.65 -12.12 -14.18
C LEU A 111 3.67 -11.52 -12.78
N GLY A 112 2.54 -11.52 -12.06
CA GLY A 112 2.51 -10.98 -10.70
C GLY A 112 3.31 -11.84 -9.73
N GLN A 113 3.30 -13.17 -9.90
CA GLN A 113 4.19 -14.07 -9.16
C GLN A 113 5.67 -13.76 -9.37
N LEU A 114 6.08 -13.39 -10.60
CA LEU A 114 7.45 -12.92 -10.88
C LEU A 114 7.79 -11.63 -10.11
N LEU A 115 6.86 -10.67 -10.05
CA LEU A 115 7.05 -9.42 -9.31
C LEU A 115 7.21 -9.67 -7.80
N LEU A 116 6.37 -10.54 -7.23
CA LEU A 116 6.42 -10.93 -5.82
C LEU A 116 7.70 -11.71 -5.48
N LYS A 117 8.07 -12.69 -6.32
CA LYS A 117 9.32 -13.44 -6.18
C LYS A 117 10.55 -12.54 -6.19
N ASN A 118 10.54 -11.51 -7.03
CA ASN A 118 11.60 -10.51 -7.12
C ASN A 118 11.52 -9.44 -6.02
N LYS A 119 10.58 -9.57 -5.06
CA LYS A 119 10.36 -8.63 -3.95
C LYS A 119 10.15 -7.19 -4.41
N ARG A 120 9.52 -7.00 -5.58
CA ARG A 120 9.30 -5.69 -6.17
C ARG A 120 8.21 -4.90 -5.46
N LEU A 121 7.27 -5.61 -4.85
CA LEU A 121 6.12 -5.03 -4.18
C LEU A 121 5.91 -5.69 -2.82
N ARG A 122 5.43 -4.91 -1.86
CA ARG A 122 4.73 -5.41 -0.68
C ARG A 122 3.25 -5.11 -0.85
N LEU A 123 2.40 -6.10 -0.61
CA LEU A 123 0.97 -6.00 -0.87
C LEU A 123 0.15 -6.08 0.42
N ILE A 124 -0.94 -5.33 0.45
CA ILE A 124 -2.08 -5.53 1.35
C ILE A 124 -3.25 -5.94 0.45
N VAL A 125 -3.74 -7.15 0.63
CA VAL A 125 -4.93 -7.64 -0.06
C VAL A 125 -6.11 -7.43 0.87
N PHE A 126 -7.12 -6.69 0.43
CA PHE A 126 -8.31 -6.40 1.26
C PHE A 126 -9.60 -6.85 0.57
N GLU A 127 -10.61 -7.21 1.37
CA GLU A 127 -11.96 -7.50 0.91
C GLU A 127 -12.80 -6.21 0.98
N PRO A 128 -13.21 -5.62 -0.16
CA PRO A 128 -13.91 -4.35 -0.17
C PRO A 128 -15.23 -4.33 0.61
N MET A 129 -16.00 -5.41 0.58
CA MET A 129 -17.32 -5.45 1.22
C MET A 129 -17.23 -5.57 2.74
N GLN A 130 -16.24 -6.29 3.25
CA GLN A 130 -16.04 -6.50 4.68
C GLN A 130 -15.14 -5.42 5.30
N GLU A 131 -14.43 -4.68 4.46
CA GLU A 131 -13.36 -3.76 4.84
C GLU A 131 -12.39 -4.45 5.81
N SER A 132 -11.88 -5.61 5.40
CA SER A 132 -10.95 -6.45 6.14
C SER A 132 -9.67 -6.65 5.33
N ILE A 133 -8.56 -6.85 6.02
CA ILE A 133 -7.31 -7.26 5.39
C ILE A 133 -7.29 -8.79 5.36
N GLU A 134 -7.23 -9.35 4.17
CA GLU A 134 -7.22 -10.80 3.94
C GLU A 134 -5.78 -11.33 3.93
N GLN A 135 -4.84 -10.55 3.42
CA GLN A 135 -3.45 -10.98 3.31
C GLN A 135 -2.45 -9.83 3.33
N TRP A 136 -1.34 -10.05 4.04
CA TRP A 136 -0.13 -9.24 3.95
C TRP A 136 0.94 -10.00 3.16
N ILE A 137 1.59 -9.35 2.20
CA ILE A 137 2.69 -9.93 1.42
C ILE A 137 3.92 -9.01 1.48
N PRO A 138 5.06 -9.47 2.02
CA PRO A 138 5.21 -10.70 2.79
C PRO A 138 4.35 -10.69 4.06
N SER A 139 4.06 -11.86 4.63
CA SER A 139 3.32 -11.97 5.90
C SER A 139 4.05 -11.22 7.01
N VAL A 140 3.27 -10.50 7.84
CA VAL A 140 3.75 -9.65 8.95
C VAL A 140 3.62 -10.39 10.28
#